data_AF-A0A3N0XD06-F1
#
_entry.id   AF-A0A3N0XD06-F1
#
_cell.length_a   1.000
_cell.length_b   1.000
_cell.length_c   1.000
_cell.angle_alpha   90.00
_cell.angle_beta   90.00
_cell.angle_gamma   90.00
#
_symmetry.space_group_name_H-M   'P 1'
#
loop_
_entity.id
_entity.type
_entity.pdbx_description
1 polymer ?
#
loop_
_entity_poly.entity_id
_entity_poly.type
_entity_poly.pdbx_seq_one_letter_code
_entity_poly.pdbx_strand_id
1 'polypeptide(L)'
;MAVFHDLQLMSLAVLMLASQLDVVSAAVRVSSLYGRGLTGDPFGNAPDPYVKVWCGSTFAGQTEYLKDNAYPRWSAEFNFPKCKANDNLKIEMWDRDEVYDDLLGTFYQTLQNGVSNPTYSLSAGTLTFNLEVK
;
A
#
# COMPACT_ATOMS: atom_id res chain seq x y z
N MET A 1 -18.45 10.59 -46.41
CA MET A 1 -18.73 9.56 -45.38
C MET A 1 -17.53 9.25 -44.48
N ALA A 2 -16.28 9.29 -44.97
CA ALA A 2 -15.08 9.03 -44.14
C ALA A 2 -14.90 9.99 -42.95
N VAL A 3 -14.99 11.31 -43.17
CA VAL A 3 -14.77 12.33 -42.12
C VAL A 3 -15.73 12.20 -40.93
N PHE A 4 -16.98 11.77 -41.16
CA PHE A 4 -17.96 11.58 -40.09
C PHE A 4 -17.63 10.35 -39.23
N HIS A 5 -17.16 9.27 -39.85
CA HIS A 5 -16.69 8.09 -39.13
C HIS A 5 -15.40 8.37 -38.34
N ASP A 6 -14.48 9.15 -38.90
CA ASP A 6 -13.26 9.57 -38.20
C ASP A 6 -13.59 10.41 -36.95
N LEU A 7 -14.51 11.37 -37.06
CA LEU A 7 -14.95 12.18 -35.91
C LEU A 7 -15.64 11.33 -34.83
N GLN A 8 -16.45 10.34 -35.22
CA GLN A 8 -17.07 9.41 -34.28
C GLN A 8 -16.04 8.53 -33.57
N LEU A 9 -15.04 8.00 -34.29
CA LEU A 9 -13.97 7.20 -33.70
C LEU A 9 -13.17 8.01 -32.67
N MET A 10 -12.82 9.26 -33.02
CA MET A 10 -12.08 10.15 -32.13
C MET A 10 -12.90 10.49 -30.87
N SER A 11 -14.20 10.75 -31.01
CA SER A 11 -15.08 11.01 -29.87
C SER A 11 -15.20 9.81 -28.94
N LEU A 12 -15.33 8.59 -29.47
CA LEU A 12 -15.35 7.37 -28.68
C LEU A 12 -14.02 7.12 -27.97
N ALA A 13 -12.89 7.36 -28.64
CA ALA A 13 -11.57 7.26 -28.04
C ALA A 13 -11.40 8.27 -26.89
N VAL A 14 -11.79 9.53 -27.09
CA VAL A 14 -11.75 10.57 -26.06
C VAL A 14 -12.66 10.22 -24.88
N LEU A 15 -13.85 9.69 -25.12
CA LEU A 15 -14.75 9.25 -24.04
C LEU A 15 -14.20 8.04 -23.28
N MET A 16 -13.57 7.08 -23.95
CA MET A 16 -12.86 5.98 -23.29
C MET A 16 -11.69 6.49 -22.45
N LEU A 17 -10.87 7.39 -22.98
CA LEU A 17 -9.75 8.01 -22.26
C LEU A 17 -10.23 8.84 -21.06
N ALA A 18 -11.29 9.63 -21.21
CA ALA A 18 -11.88 10.41 -20.12
C ALA A 18 -12.48 9.51 -19.04
N SER A 19 -13.14 8.41 -19.43
CA SER A 19 -13.68 7.44 -18.46
C SER A 19 -12.59 6.73 -17.65
N GLN A 20 -11.38 6.58 -18.21
CA GLN A 20 -10.24 6.01 -17.48
C GLN A 20 -9.61 7.01 -16.53
N LEU A 21 -9.75 8.32 -16.77
CA LEU A 21 -9.14 9.36 -15.95
C LEU A 21 -9.74 9.40 -14.53
N ASP A 22 -11.06 9.16 -14.40
CA ASP A 22 -11.74 9.05 -13.11
C ASP A 22 -11.39 7.76 -12.34
N VAL A 23 -10.92 6.72 -13.04
CA VAL A 23 -10.56 5.42 -12.44
C VAL A 23 -9.15 5.44 -11.83
N VAL A 24 -8.32 6.42 -12.17
CA VAL A 24 -6.90 6.50 -11.74
C VAL A 24 -6.68 7.48 -10.58
N SER A 25 -7.68 8.27 -10.19
CA SER A 25 -7.58 9.09 -8.97
C SER A 25 -7.78 8.22 -7.72
N ALA A 26 -6.73 7.53 -7.27
CA ALA A 26 -6.76 6.85 -5.99
C ALA A 26 -7.10 7.85 -4.87
N ALA A 27 -8.18 7.58 -4.13
CA ALA A 27 -8.62 8.40 -3.01
C ALA A 27 -7.69 8.25 -1.80
N VAL A 28 -7.08 7.07 -1.64
CA VAL A 28 -6.03 6.81 -0.65
C VAL A 28 -4.90 6.05 -1.32
N ARG A 29 -3.66 6.50 -1.11
CA ARG A 29 -2.44 5.86 -1.60
C ARG A 29 -1.44 5.67 -0.47
N VAL A 30 -0.94 4.45 -0.33
CA VAL A 30 0.15 4.07 0.59
C VAL A 30 1.35 3.71 -0.25
N SER A 31 2.50 4.34 0.01
CA SER A 31 3.72 4.18 -0.78
C SER A 31 4.97 4.38 0.07
N SER A 32 6.16 4.18 -0.52
CA SER A 32 7.45 4.44 0.13
C SER A 32 7.59 3.76 1.50
N LEU A 33 7.19 2.49 1.60
CA LEU A 33 7.26 1.74 2.85
C LEU A 33 8.73 1.43 3.18
N TYR A 34 9.12 1.72 4.42
CA TYR A 34 10.44 1.35 4.94
C TYR A 34 10.35 0.86 6.39
N GLY A 35 11.09 -0.20 6.68
CA GLY A 35 11.30 -0.71 8.03
C GLY A 35 12.68 -0.30 8.56
N ARG A 36 12.81 -0.21 9.88
CA ARG A 36 14.11 0.07 10.52
C ARG A 36 14.25 -0.73 11.81
N GLY A 37 15.36 -1.45 11.90
CA GLY A 37 15.73 -2.24 13.08
C GLY A 37 14.72 -3.34 13.36
N LEU A 38 14.29 -4.04 12.31
CA LEU A 38 13.30 -5.09 12.45
C LEU A 38 13.89 -6.35 13.09
N THR A 39 13.11 -6.98 13.97
CA THR A 39 13.44 -8.26 14.61
C THR A 39 12.23 -9.17 14.56
N GLY A 40 12.42 -10.44 14.21
CA GLY A 40 11.33 -11.42 14.18
C GLY A 40 11.86 -12.81 14.46
N ASP A 41 12.94 -13.18 13.76
CA ASP A 41 13.55 -14.49 13.93
C ASP A 41 14.21 -14.76 15.31
N PRO A 42 14.18 -16.03 15.76
CA PRO A 42 14.91 -16.49 16.93
C PRO A 42 16.42 -16.24 16.84
N PHE A 43 17.06 -16.17 18.00
CA PHE A 43 18.52 -16.03 18.15
C PHE A 43 19.13 -14.75 17.54
N GLY A 44 18.31 -13.75 17.24
CA GLY A 44 18.78 -12.47 16.71
C GLY A 44 19.13 -12.51 15.23
N ASN A 45 18.60 -13.49 14.49
CA ASN A 45 18.66 -13.47 13.04
C ASN A 45 17.82 -12.30 12.49
N ALA A 46 18.17 -11.86 11.28
CA ALA A 46 17.44 -10.80 10.62
C ALA A 46 16.15 -11.39 10.03
N PRO A 47 14.99 -10.72 10.17
CA PRO A 47 13.72 -11.24 9.68
C PRO A 47 13.66 -11.23 8.15
N ASP A 48 12.65 -11.89 7.60
CA ASP A 48 12.21 -11.87 6.21
C ASP A 48 10.94 -11.01 6.04
N PRO A 49 10.99 -9.68 6.27
CA PRO A 49 9.78 -8.89 6.49
C PRO A 49 8.99 -8.62 5.22
N TYR A 50 7.66 -8.57 5.38
CA TYR A 50 6.72 -8.07 4.39
C TYR A 50 5.52 -7.36 5.03
N VAL A 51 4.78 -6.58 4.25
CA VAL A 51 3.67 -5.77 4.74
C VAL A 51 2.39 -6.09 4.00
N LYS A 52 1.27 -6.20 4.73
CA LYS A 52 -0.07 -6.33 4.20
C LYS A 52 -0.88 -5.07 4.53
N VAL A 53 -1.71 -4.60 3.60
CA VAL A 53 -2.44 -3.32 3.75
C VAL A 53 -3.92 -3.49 3.44
N TRP A 54 -4.77 -2.91 4.30
CA TRP A 54 -6.22 -2.89 4.16
C TRP A 54 -6.79 -1.51 4.44
N CYS A 55 -7.93 -1.20 3.82
CA CYS A 55 -8.82 -0.12 4.25
C CYS A 55 -10.18 -0.73 4.59
N GLY A 56 -10.60 -0.60 5.85
CA GLY A 56 -11.76 -1.31 6.38
C GLY A 56 -11.63 -2.83 6.16
N SER A 57 -12.58 -3.42 5.44
CA SER A 57 -12.56 -4.83 5.04
C SER A 57 -11.89 -5.08 3.67
N THR A 58 -11.46 -4.03 2.96
CA THR A 58 -10.87 -4.16 1.63
C THR A 58 -9.38 -4.42 1.73
N PHE A 59 -8.92 -5.55 1.21
CA PHE A 59 -7.50 -5.88 1.10
C PHE A 59 -6.92 -5.30 -0.20
N ALA A 60 -5.85 -4.51 -0.12
CA ALA A 60 -5.16 -4.03 -1.31
C ALA A 60 -4.09 -5.00 -1.82
N GLY A 61 -3.49 -5.78 -0.91
CA GLY A 61 -2.40 -6.69 -1.25
C GLY A 61 -1.30 -6.67 -0.20
N GLN A 62 -0.18 -7.27 -0.59
CA GLN A 62 1.03 -7.35 0.21
C GLN A 62 2.27 -7.06 -0.63
N THR A 63 3.36 -6.69 0.04
CA THR A 63 4.67 -6.49 -0.58
C THR A 63 5.34 -7.83 -0.89
N GLU A 64 6.44 -7.82 -1.65
CA GLU A 64 7.41 -8.91 -1.55
C GLU A 64 7.98 -9.01 -0.13
N TYR A 65 8.38 -10.22 0.26
CA TYR A 65 9.23 -10.41 1.44
C TYR A 65 10.69 -10.19 1.04
N LEU A 66 11.46 -9.63 1.96
CA LEU A 66 12.87 -9.32 1.75
C LEU A 66 13.72 -10.15 2.69
N LYS A 67 14.47 -11.10 2.13
CA LYS A 67 15.20 -12.08 2.94
C LYS A 67 16.28 -11.45 3.83
N ASP A 68 16.39 -11.91 5.08
CA ASP A 68 17.40 -11.59 6.08
C ASP A 68 17.65 -10.07 6.22
N ASN A 69 16.58 -9.27 6.28
CA ASN A 69 16.66 -7.81 6.16
C ASN A 69 15.97 -7.05 7.30
N ALA A 70 16.75 -6.59 8.27
CA ALA A 70 16.28 -5.74 9.37
C ALA A 70 15.99 -4.27 8.98
N TYR A 71 16.33 -3.84 7.75
CA TYR A 71 16.14 -2.47 7.25
C TYR A 71 15.48 -2.46 5.86
N PRO A 72 14.30 -3.07 5.72
CA PRO A 72 13.66 -3.27 4.43
C PRO A 72 13.18 -1.94 3.81
N ARG A 73 13.18 -1.91 2.48
CA ARG A 73 12.52 -0.86 1.68
C ARG A 73 11.75 -1.55 0.57
N TRP A 74 10.45 -1.32 0.50
CA TRP A 74 9.60 -1.94 -0.51
C TRP A 74 9.21 -0.92 -1.57
N SER A 75 9.29 -1.33 -2.85
CA SER A 75 8.83 -0.51 -3.98
C SER A 75 7.32 -0.59 -4.21
N ALA A 76 6.64 -1.51 -3.52
CA ALA A 76 5.20 -1.72 -3.64
C ALA A 76 4.41 -0.47 -3.21
N GLU A 77 3.32 -0.23 -3.92
CA GLU A 77 2.37 0.83 -3.64
C GLU A 77 0.95 0.27 -3.63
N PHE A 78 0.13 0.78 -2.72
CA PHE A 78 -1.23 0.32 -2.54
C PHE A 78 -2.19 1.49 -2.76
N ASN A 79 -3.16 1.28 -3.65
CA ASN A 79 -4.16 2.28 -4.02
C ASN A 79 -5.54 1.78 -3.61
N PHE A 80 -6.28 2.62 -2.89
CA PHE A 80 -7.67 2.35 -2.52
C PHE A 80 -8.58 3.41 -3.17
N PRO A 81 -9.17 3.11 -4.34
CA PRO A 81 -10.02 4.08 -5.03
C PRO A 81 -11.36 4.37 -4.32
N LYS A 82 -11.79 3.48 -3.41
CA LYS A 82 -13.08 3.59 -2.69
C LYS A 82 -12.94 4.00 -1.22
N CYS A 83 -11.72 4.05 -0.71
CA CYS A 83 -11.44 4.42 0.67
C CYS A 83 -11.40 5.94 0.79
N LYS A 84 -11.86 6.51 1.91
CA LYS A 84 -12.00 7.95 2.10
C LYS A 84 -11.53 8.39 3.48
N ALA A 85 -11.50 9.71 3.68
CA ALA A 85 -11.29 10.29 5.00
C ALA A 85 -12.23 9.67 6.05
N ASN A 86 -11.72 9.50 7.26
CA ASN A 86 -12.36 8.86 8.40
C ASN A 86 -12.56 7.34 8.29
N ASP A 87 -12.22 6.71 7.16
CA ASP A 87 -12.08 5.25 7.14
C ASP A 87 -10.83 4.83 7.90
N ASN A 88 -10.76 3.55 8.28
CA ASN A 88 -9.63 2.99 9.01
C ASN A 88 -8.70 2.20 8.07
N LEU A 89 -7.45 2.64 7.99
CA LEU A 89 -6.35 1.90 7.39
C LEU A 89 -5.82 0.90 8.42
N LYS A 90 -5.70 -0.36 8.02
CA LYS A 90 -5.00 -1.39 8.79
C LYS A 90 -3.74 -1.80 8.03
N ILE A 91 -2.63 -1.88 8.74
CA ILE A 91 -1.35 -2.35 8.20
C ILE A 91 -0.83 -3.43 9.13
N GLU A 92 -0.41 -4.54 8.56
CA GLU A 92 0.22 -5.62 9.30
C GLU A 92 1.62 -5.84 8.75
N MET A 93 2.59 -5.91 9.66
CA MET A 93 3.97 -6.27 9.36
C MET A 93 4.19 -7.70 9.78
N TRP A 94 4.73 -8.50 8.87
CA TRP A 94 4.89 -9.93 9.00
C TRP A 94 6.34 -10.31 8.75
N ASP A 95 6.75 -11.42 9.35
CA ASP A 95 7.99 -12.13 9.09
C ASP A 95 7.67 -13.42 8.33
N ARG A 96 8.48 -13.75 7.32
CA ARG A 96 8.22 -14.91 6.46
C ARG A 96 9.03 -16.10 6.96
N ASP A 97 8.33 -17.17 7.30
CA ASP A 97 8.94 -18.42 7.76
C ASP A 97 8.68 -19.59 6.80
N GLU A 98 9.37 -20.72 7.05
CA GLU A 98 9.18 -21.95 6.27
C GLU A 98 7.79 -22.56 6.49
N VAL A 99 7.25 -22.47 7.71
CA VAL A 99 6.01 -23.15 8.11
C VAL A 99 4.87 -22.16 8.34
N TYR A 100 5.06 -21.21 9.25
CA TYR A 100 4.03 -20.23 9.61
C TYR A 100 4.66 -18.86 9.81
N ASP A 101 4.24 -17.90 8.99
CA ASP A 101 4.68 -16.51 9.07
C ASP A 101 4.29 -15.88 10.42
N ASP A 102 5.23 -15.17 11.05
CA ASP A 102 5.03 -14.49 12.32
C ASP A 102 4.48 -13.06 12.12
N LEU A 103 3.46 -12.70 12.91
CA LEU A 103 2.93 -11.34 12.92
C LEU A 103 3.78 -10.46 13.85
N LEU A 104 4.60 -9.59 13.25
CA LEU A 104 5.45 -8.65 13.99
C LEU A 104 4.66 -7.48 14.60
N GLY A 105 3.54 -7.11 13.98
CA GLY A 105 2.66 -6.09 14.53
C GLY A 105 1.50 -5.72 13.61
N THR A 106 0.42 -5.23 14.22
CA THR A 106 -0.72 -4.64 13.52
C THR A 106 -0.87 -3.19 13.93
N PHE A 107 -1.16 -2.35 12.95
CA PHE A 107 -1.33 -0.93 13.12
C PHE A 107 -2.65 -0.46 12.49
N TYR A 108 -3.31 0.50 13.14
CA TYR A 108 -4.59 1.07 12.73
C TYR A 108 -4.51 2.60 12.71
N GLN A 109 -4.82 3.23 11.57
CA GLN A 109 -4.91 4.68 11.41
C GLN A 109 -6.26 5.09 10.86
N THR A 110 -6.94 6.01 11.54
CA THR A 110 -8.05 6.73 10.92
C THR A 110 -7.51 7.74 9.92
N LEU A 111 -7.98 7.65 8.68
CA LEU A 111 -7.49 8.44 7.57
C LEU A 111 -7.92 9.91 7.68
N GLN A 112 -7.00 10.81 7.39
CA GLN A 112 -7.20 12.25 7.39
C GLN A 112 -6.73 12.79 6.04
N ASN A 113 -7.48 13.76 5.48
CA ASN A 113 -7.13 14.36 4.19
C ASN A 113 -5.74 15.01 4.22
N GLY A 114 -5.03 14.87 3.10
CA GLY A 114 -3.68 15.41 2.91
C GLY A 114 -2.62 14.32 2.80
N VAL A 115 -1.37 14.77 2.85
CA VAL A 115 -0.18 13.91 2.77
C VAL A 115 0.50 13.86 4.13
N SER A 116 0.83 12.66 4.58
CA SER A 116 1.54 12.41 5.84
C SER A 116 2.59 11.33 5.68
N ASN A 117 3.55 11.28 6.61
CA ASN A 117 4.56 10.21 6.66
C ASN A 117 4.53 9.51 8.02
N PRO A 118 3.50 8.69 8.30
CA PRO A 118 3.36 8.09 9.62
C PRO A 118 4.49 7.11 9.92
N THR A 119 4.95 7.11 11.16
CA THR A 119 5.97 6.18 11.67
C THR A 119 5.40 5.43 12.87
N TYR A 120 5.51 4.12 12.84
CA TYR A 120 4.98 3.21 13.85
C TYR A 120 6.08 2.42 14.49
N SER A 121 6.18 2.54 15.81
CA SER A 121 7.10 1.75 16.63
C SER A 121 6.39 0.51 17.14
N LEU A 122 6.94 -0.64 16.81
CA LEU A 122 6.56 -1.97 17.26
C LEU A 122 7.64 -2.49 18.21
N SER A 123 7.34 -3.53 18.99
CA SER A 123 8.38 -4.26 19.73
C SER A 123 9.46 -4.80 18.80
N ALA A 124 9.04 -5.15 17.58
CA ALA A 124 9.84 -5.70 16.51
C ALA A 124 10.54 -4.65 15.63
N GLY A 125 10.60 -3.37 16.00
CA GLY A 125 11.26 -2.31 15.21
C GLY A 125 10.30 -1.20 14.77
N THR A 126 10.63 -0.45 13.71
CA THR A 126 9.75 0.64 13.24
C THR A 126 9.38 0.50 11.77
N LEU A 127 8.12 0.81 11.43
CA LEU A 127 7.61 0.90 10.06
C LEU A 127 7.20 2.35 9.76
N THR A 128 7.67 2.89 8.64
CA THR A 128 7.25 4.20 8.14
C THR A 128 6.80 4.08 6.69
N PHE A 129 5.84 4.89 6.29
CA PHE A 129 5.38 4.97 4.91
C PHE A 129 4.82 6.36 4.60
N ASN A 130 4.63 6.63 3.32
CA ASN A 130 3.90 7.80 2.84
C ASN A 130 2.42 7.44 2.68
N LEU A 131 1.56 8.28 3.24
CA LEU A 131 0.11 8.20 3.14
C LEU A 131 -0.45 9.47 2.52
N GLU A 132 -1.09 9.32 1.36
CA GLU A 132 -1.81 10.38 0.66
C GLU A 132 -3.30 10.06 0.67
N VAL A 133 -4.12 11.01 1.13
CA VAL A 133 -5.59 10.94 1.17
C VAL A 133 -6.15 12.18 0.47
N LYS A 134 -7.00 12.00 -0.53
CA LYS A 134 -7.60 13.08 -1.32
C LYS A 134 -9.01 13.43 -0.86
#